data_AF-A0A9W9AUT9-F1
#
_entry.id   AF-A0A9W9AUT9-F1
#
_cell.length_a   1.000
_cell.length_b   1.000
_cell.length_c   1.000
_cell.angle_alpha   90.00
_cell.angle_beta   90.00
_cell.angle_gamma   90.00
#
_symmetry.space_group_name_H-M   'P 1'
#
loop_
_entity.id
_entity.type
_entity.pdbx_description
1 polymer ?
#
loop_
_entity_poly.entity_id
_entity_poly.type
_entity_poly.pdbx_seq_one_letter_code
_entity_poly.pdbx_strand_id
1 'polypeptide(L)'
;MSDYPDTVHISEGTTMTFEPQVRIINVKGGADGERLRTPTHWHEDHDEIITIREGKLKVTIGGEVKVYTPEDGDAFIPRCVPHSLESFKGVSSVFTERTNPTNFDKKELFFRNMAALGGLSKHSDLLPAMQALYHGDTYPVYPIHLAWLEKAVVKVLGNYLAPMLGHRMKYTNLRK
;
A
#
# COMPACT_ATOMS: atom_id res chain seq x y z
N MET A 1 -22.56 -2.08 11.07
CA MET A 1 -21.40 -1.35 10.50
C MET A 1 -21.50 -1.44 8.99
N SER A 2 -21.21 -0.37 8.24
CA SER A 2 -21.23 -0.42 6.78
C SER A 2 -20.23 -1.46 6.27
N ASP A 3 -20.62 -2.32 5.33
CA ASP A 3 -19.73 -3.28 4.67
C ASP A 3 -18.63 -2.61 3.85
N TYR A 4 -18.74 -1.29 3.64
CA TYR A 4 -17.83 -0.47 2.87
C TYR A 4 -17.52 0.83 3.65
N PRO A 5 -16.63 0.79 4.65
CA PRO A 5 -16.31 1.96 5.47
C PRO A 5 -15.42 2.93 4.69
N ASP A 6 -15.60 4.23 4.92
CA ASP A 6 -14.78 5.27 4.30
C ASP A 6 -13.38 5.35 4.94
N THR A 7 -13.22 4.80 6.15
CA THR A 7 -11.93 4.66 6.85
C THR A 7 -11.71 3.23 7.31
N VAL A 8 -10.50 2.71 7.09
CA VAL A 8 -10.08 1.36 7.51
C VAL A 8 -8.83 1.42 8.38
N HIS A 9 -8.64 0.41 9.23
CA HIS A 9 -7.38 0.18 9.91
C HIS A 9 -6.46 -0.65 9.01
N ILE A 10 -5.25 -0.15 8.73
CA ILE A 10 -4.26 -0.86 7.91
C ILE A 10 -3.16 -1.48 8.76
N SER A 11 -2.86 -0.92 9.93
CA SER A 11 -1.99 -1.53 10.93
C SER A 11 -2.32 -0.96 12.32
N GLU A 12 -1.69 -1.48 13.36
CA GLU A 12 -1.80 -0.89 14.70
C GLU A 12 -1.40 0.58 14.67
N GLY A 13 -2.24 1.43 15.25
CA GLY A 13 -2.03 2.88 15.25
C GLY A 13 -2.15 3.58 13.89
N THR A 14 -2.49 2.88 12.80
CA THR A 14 -2.59 3.48 11.46
C THR A 14 -3.95 3.27 10.82
N THR A 15 -4.56 4.36 10.37
CA THR A 15 -5.80 4.36 9.58
C THR A 15 -5.58 4.92 8.19
N MET A 16 -6.44 4.50 7.28
CA MET A 16 -6.52 5.03 5.92
C MET A 16 -7.95 5.44 5.63
N THR A 17 -8.14 6.70 5.25
CA THR A 17 -9.42 7.25 4.77
C THR A 17 -9.38 7.33 3.25
N PHE A 18 -10.44 6.87 2.60
CA PHE A 18 -10.59 6.90 1.16
C PHE A 18 -11.37 8.13 0.73
N GLU A 19 -10.74 8.97 -0.07
CA GLU A 19 -11.36 10.07 -0.80
C GLU A 19 -11.24 9.79 -2.31
N PRO A 20 -12.03 10.47 -3.17
CA PRO A 20 -11.93 10.27 -4.62
C PRO A 20 -10.49 10.38 -5.13
N GLN A 21 -9.93 9.23 -5.55
CA GLN A 21 -8.58 9.09 -6.10
C GLN A 21 -7.42 9.46 -5.15
N VAL A 22 -7.70 9.64 -3.85
CA VAL A 22 -6.71 9.99 -2.82
C VAL A 22 -6.92 9.13 -1.59
N ARG A 23 -5.84 8.57 -1.04
CA ARG A 23 -5.86 7.91 0.26
C ARG A 23 -5.20 8.83 1.26
N ILE A 24 -5.85 9.09 2.39
CA ILE A 24 -5.28 9.84 3.51
C ILE A 24 -4.87 8.84 4.59
N ILE A 25 -3.58 8.76 4.86
CA ILE A 25 -3.01 7.85 5.84
C ILE A 25 -2.67 8.64 7.10
N ASN A 26 -3.20 8.19 8.22
CA ASN A 26 -2.97 8.76 9.55
C ASN A 26 -2.22 7.74 10.41
N VAL A 27 -1.01 8.08 10.82
CA VAL A 27 -0.18 7.27 11.74
C VAL A 27 -0.13 7.97 13.10
N LYS A 28 -0.53 7.28 14.17
CA LYS A 28 -0.50 7.81 15.53
C LYS A 28 0.92 7.75 16.13
N GLY A 29 1.39 8.88 16.66
CA GLY A 29 2.70 9.04 17.29
C GLY A 29 2.79 8.68 18.77
N GLY A 30 2.08 7.66 19.25
CA GLY A 30 2.15 7.24 20.66
C GLY A 30 3.45 6.50 21.02
N ALA A 31 3.81 6.46 22.31
CA ALA A 31 4.94 5.64 22.81
C ALA A 31 4.77 4.15 22.49
N ASP A 32 3.51 3.70 22.49
CA ASP A 32 3.08 2.34 22.14
C ASP A 32 2.69 2.20 20.66
N GLY A 33 2.82 3.27 19.86
CA GLY A 33 2.51 3.23 18.43
C GLY A 33 3.56 2.44 17.65
N GLU A 34 3.12 1.45 16.89
CA GLU A 34 3.97 0.76 15.93
C GLU A 34 4.35 1.68 14.76
N ARG A 35 5.53 1.42 14.17
CA ARG A 35 5.89 2.09 12.93
C ARG A 35 5.04 1.51 11.81
N LEU A 36 4.43 2.39 11.02
CA LEU A 36 3.98 1.99 9.70
C LEU A 36 5.23 1.61 8.90
N ARG A 37 5.25 0.38 8.38
CA ARG A 37 6.28 -0.09 7.49
C ARG A 37 5.62 -0.72 6.27
N THR A 38 5.77 -0.07 5.13
CA THR A 38 5.40 -0.63 3.83
C THR A 38 6.66 -1.29 3.25
N PRO A 39 6.69 -2.63 3.08
CA PRO A 39 7.84 -3.33 2.52
C PRO A 39 8.22 -2.84 1.13
N THR A 40 9.44 -3.14 0.68
CA THR A 40 9.89 -2.76 -0.65
C THR A 40 9.07 -3.45 -1.73
N HIS A 41 8.50 -2.65 -2.62
CA HIS A 41 7.66 -3.11 -3.72
C HIS A 41 7.77 -2.17 -4.93
N TRP A 42 7.14 -2.54 -6.03
CA TRP A 42 7.01 -1.70 -7.22
C TRP A 42 5.67 -1.90 -7.90
N HIS A 43 5.35 -1.00 -8.83
CA HIS A 43 4.09 -0.94 -9.58
C HIS A 43 4.38 -0.89 -11.08
N GLU A 44 3.64 -1.61 -11.91
CA GLU A 44 3.87 -1.62 -13.35
C GLU A 44 3.06 -0.54 -14.08
N ASP A 45 1.81 -0.35 -13.67
CA ASP A 45 0.82 0.42 -14.43
C ASP A 45 0.76 1.89 -13.99
N HIS A 46 1.25 2.23 -12.79
CA HIS A 46 1.10 3.56 -12.22
C HIS A 46 2.35 4.09 -11.51
N ASP A 47 2.49 5.42 -11.55
CA ASP A 47 3.37 6.13 -10.63
C ASP A 47 2.62 6.39 -9.31
N GLU A 48 3.35 6.44 -8.20
CA GLU A 48 2.83 6.78 -6.89
C GLU A 48 3.33 8.17 -6.48
N ILE A 49 2.44 8.99 -5.92
CA ILE A 49 2.79 10.32 -5.41
C ILE A 49 2.37 10.41 -3.95
N ILE A 50 3.36 10.61 -3.08
CA ILE A 50 3.17 10.75 -1.64
C ILE A 50 3.37 12.22 -1.25
N THR A 51 2.37 12.80 -0.58
CA THR A 51 2.48 14.17 -0.04
C THR A 51 2.38 14.13 1.47
N ILE A 52 3.40 14.63 2.17
CA ILE A 52 3.36 14.73 3.63
C ILE A 52 2.57 15.99 4.01
N ARG A 53 1.56 15.82 4.88
CA ARG A 53 0.74 16.92 5.39
C ARG A 53 1.17 17.34 6.79
N GLU A 54 1.55 16.36 7.61
CA GLU A 54 2.02 16.57 8.98
C GLU A 54 3.11 15.55 9.33
N GLY A 55 4.06 15.98 10.16
CA GLY A 55 5.13 15.12 10.65
C GLY A 55 6.19 14.84 9.58
N LYS A 56 6.62 13.59 9.47
CA LYS A 56 7.66 13.15 8.53
C LYS A 56 7.54 11.68 8.17
N LEU A 57 7.99 11.33 6.97
CA LEU A 57 8.01 9.96 6.46
C LEU A 57 9.36 9.65 5.84
N LYS A 58 9.93 8.47 6.14
CA LYS A 58 11.11 7.97 5.43
C LYS A 58 10.63 7.25 4.17
N VAL A 59 11.06 7.74 3.02
CA VAL A 59 10.76 7.16 1.70
C VAL A 59 12.08 6.67 1.11
N THR A 60 12.10 5.42 0.66
CA THR A 60 13.23 4.87 -0.09
C THR A 60 12.78 4.66 -1.53
N ILE A 61 13.50 5.18 -2.52
CA ILE A 61 13.17 5.10 -3.95
C ILE A 61 14.43 4.68 -4.70
N GLY A 62 14.41 3.57 -5.42
CA GLY A 62 15.58 3.09 -6.18
C GLY A 62 16.83 2.84 -5.33
N GLY A 63 16.67 2.63 -4.02
CA GLY A 63 17.76 2.49 -3.06
C GLY A 63 18.21 3.79 -2.38
N GLU A 64 17.75 4.95 -2.86
CA GLU A 64 18.02 6.24 -2.22
C GLU A 64 17.01 6.50 -1.10
N VAL A 65 17.50 6.93 0.06
CA VAL A 65 16.68 7.21 1.24
C VAL A 65 16.56 8.72 1.43
N LYS A 66 15.33 9.22 1.47
CA LYS A 66 15.02 10.60 1.88
C LYS A 66 13.94 10.62 2.95
N VAL A 67 14.08 11.54 3.89
CA VAL A 67 13.02 11.88 4.84
C VAL A 67 12.26 13.07 4.27
N TYR A 68 10.96 12.92 4.06
CA TYR A 68 10.09 13.96 3.56
C TYR A 68 9.31 14.61 4.70
N THR A 69 9.21 15.94 4.67
CA THR A 69 8.34 16.76 5.51
C THR A 69 7.34 17.53 4.62
N PRO A 70 6.36 18.27 5.19
CA PRO A 70 5.45 19.09 4.38
C PRO A 70 6.13 20.11 3.46
N GLU A 71 7.32 20.60 3.82
CA GLU A 71 8.08 21.59 3.07
C GLU A 71 8.84 21.00 1.86
N ASP A 72 9.06 19.68 1.83
CA ASP A 72 9.76 18.99 0.73
C ASP A 72 8.90 18.82 -0.53
N GLY A 73 7.60 19.03 -0.43
CA GLY A 73 6.64 18.74 -1.49
C GLY A 73 6.39 17.24 -1.67
N ASP A 74 6.14 16.83 -2.91
CA ASP A 74 5.75 15.47 -3.24
C ASP A 74 6.97 14.52 -3.34
N ALA A 75 6.87 13.37 -2.68
CA ALA A 75 7.66 12.18 -3.01
C ALA A 75 7.06 11.54 -4.28
N PHE A 76 7.69 11.81 -5.42
CA PHE A 76 7.32 11.20 -6.70
C PHE A 76 8.04 9.86 -6.88
N ILE A 77 7.28 8.79 -7.03
CA ILE A 77 7.76 7.42 -7.16
C ILE A 77 7.38 6.94 -8.56
N PRO A 78 8.34 6.88 -9.50
CA PRO A 78 8.05 6.41 -10.86
C PRO A 78 7.62 4.94 -10.85
N ARG A 79 6.74 4.57 -11.78
CA ARG A 79 6.43 3.16 -12.06
C ARG A 79 7.71 2.36 -12.34
N CYS A 80 7.68 1.08 -12.04
CA CYS A 80 8.78 0.13 -12.17
C CYS A 80 10.01 0.44 -11.29
N VAL A 81 9.91 1.41 -10.36
CA VAL A 81 10.99 1.71 -9.41
C VAL A 81 10.66 1.12 -8.04
N PRO A 82 11.53 0.23 -7.51
CA PRO A 82 11.43 -0.24 -6.13
C PRO A 82 11.36 0.90 -5.11
N HIS A 83 10.40 0.83 -4.20
CA HIS A 83 10.24 1.81 -3.13
C HIS A 83 9.66 1.20 -1.86
N SER A 84 9.89 1.88 -0.73
CA SER A 84 9.34 1.51 0.59
C SER A 84 9.08 2.73 1.43
N LEU A 85 8.11 2.63 2.36
CA LEU A 85 7.73 3.71 3.28
C LEU A 85 7.93 3.26 4.73
N GLU A 86 8.45 4.14 5.58
CA GLU A 86 8.54 3.90 7.01
C GLU A 86 8.22 5.17 7.80
N SER A 87 7.27 5.08 8.75
CA SER A 87 7.02 6.14 9.71
C SER A 87 8.02 6.08 10.88
N PHE A 88 8.17 7.18 11.59
CA PHE A 88 9.06 7.24 12.75
C PHE A 88 8.30 6.84 14.02
N LYS A 89 8.88 5.95 14.83
CA LYS A 89 8.27 5.54 16.12
C LYS A 89 8.07 6.76 17.00
N GLY A 90 6.87 6.89 17.58
CA GLY A 90 6.52 8.01 18.46
C GLY A 90 6.31 9.35 17.74
N VAL A 91 6.27 9.36 16.40
CA VAL A 91 6.03 10.58 15.62
C VAL A 91 4.71 10.40 14.87
N SER A 92 3.74 11.27 15.14
CA SER A 92 2.51 11.30 14.36
C SER A 92 2.83 11.79 12.96
N SER A 93 2.18 11.19 11.96
CA SER A 93 2.29 11.65 10.59
C SER A 93 0.97 11.51 9.86
N VAL A 94 0.64 12.53 9.06
CA VAL A 94 -0.47 12.50 8.11
C VAL A 94 0.13 12.68 6.72
N PHE A 95 -0.18 11.76 5.82
CA PHE A 95 0.26 11.86 4.44
C PHE A 95 -0.81 11.36 3.49
N THR A 96 -0.77 11.85 2.26
CA THR A 96 -1.68 11.41 1.20
C THR A 96 -0.93 10.59 0.17
N GLU A 97 -1.61 9.59 -0.36
CA GLU A 97 -1.14 8.80 -1.49
C GLU A 97 -2.11 9.02 -2.65
N ARG A 98 -1.58 9.35 -3.83
CA ARG A 98 -2.31 9.45 -5.10
C ARG A 98 -1.52 8.75 -6.21
N THR A 99 -2.17 8.44 -7.32
CA THR A 99 -1.54 7.74 -8.44
C THR A 99 -1.54 8.60 -9.70
N ASN A 100 -0.62 8.30 -10.62
CA ASN A 100 -0.66 8.76 -12.01
C ASN A 100 -0.66 7.55 -12.94
N PRO A 101 -1.74 7.28 -13.70
CA PRO A 101 -2.92 8.12 -13.92
C PRO A 101 -3.82 8.29 -12.68
N THR A 102 -4.58 9.40 -12.65
CA THR A 102 -5.46 9.74 -11.52
C THR A 102 -6.62 8.75 -11.38
N ASN A 103 -7.22 8.27 -12.47
CA ASN A 103 -8.33 7.32 -12.42
C ASN A 103 -7.80 5.88 -12.33
N PHE A 104 -7.38 5.47 -11.13
CA PHE A 104 -6.74 4.17 -10.92
C PHE A 104 -7.36 3.43 -9.72
N ASP A 105 -8.59 2.98 -9.92
CA ASP A 105 -9.43 2.33 -8.89
C ASP A 105 -8.80 1.07 -8.29
N LYS A 106 -7.86 0.42 -9.00
CA LYS A 106 -7.13 -0.77 -8.53
C LYS A 106 -6.45 -0.53 -7.17
N LYS A 107 -5.95 0.69 -6.92
CA LYS A 107 -5.21 1.00 -5.68
C LYS A 107 -6.12 1.07 -4.46
N GLU A 108 -7.32 1.65 -4.58
CA GLU A 108 -8.29 1.63 -3.48
C GLU A 108 -8.79 0.20 -3.23
N LEU A 109 -9.11 -0.56 -4.28
CA LEU A 109 -9.50 -1.97 -4.15
C LEU A 109 -8.44 -2.81 -3.45
N PHE A 110 -7.16 -2.57 -3.76
CA PHE A 110 -6.04 -3.20 -3.06
C PHE A 110 -6.11 -2.98 -1.55
N PHE A 111 -6.14 -1.73 -1.09
CA PHE A 111 -6.14 -1.43 0.34
C PHE A 111 -7.38 -1.94 1.07
N ARG A 112 -8.55 -1.87 0.43
CA ARG A 112 -9.79 -2.41 1.03
C ARG A 112 -9.72 -3.92 1.23
N ASN A 113 -9.19 -4.66 0.26
CA ASN A 113 -9.02 -6.10 0.40
C ASN A 113 -7.91 -6.44 1.40
N MET A 114 -6.79 -5.72 1.40
CA MET A 114 -5.74 -5.90 2.42
C MET A 114 -6.27 -5.63 3.84
N ALA A 115 -7.06 -4.57 4.03
CA ALA A 115 -7.71 -4.29 5.31
C ALA A 115 -8.71 -5.39 5.72
N ALA A 116 -9.47 -5.94 4.76
CA ALA A 116 -10.37 -7.07 5.03
C ALA A 116 -9.63 -8.36 5.44
N LEU A 117 -8.37 -8.51 5.02
CA LEU A 117 -7.48 -9.60 5.43
C LEU A 117 -6.78 -9.35 6.79
N GLY A 118 -7.14 -8.28 7.50
CA GLY A 118 -6.55 -7.91 8.78
C GLY A 118 -5.44 -6.85 8.69
N GLY A 119 -5.26 -6.22 7.53
CA GLY A 119 -4.30 -5.16 7.29
C GLY A 119 -2.89 -5.66 6.94
N LEU A 120 -1.92 -4.75 6.98
CA LEU A 120 -0.49 -4.98 6.72
C LEU A 120 0.26 -5.57 7.93
N SER A 121 -0.38 -5.65 9.10
CA SER A 121 0.23 -6.02 10.38
C SER A 121 -0.09 -7.44 10.85
N LYS A 122 -1.14 -8.08 10.32
CA LYS A 122 -1.47 -9.46 10.64
C LYS A 122 -0.87 -10.39 9.59
N HIS A 123 -0.49 -11.60 10.01
CA HIS A 123 -0.19 -12.71 9.12
C HIS A 123 -1.43 -13.05 8.29
N SER A 124 -1.67 -12.28 7.23
CA SER A 124 -2.66 -12.60 6.23
C SER A 124 -2.21 -13.88 5.53
N ASP A 125 -3.16 -14.77 5.27
CA ASP A 125 -2.90 -15.97 4.50
C ASP A 125 -2.23 -15.57 3.17
N LEU A 126 -1.12 -16.24 2.84
CA LEU A 126 -0.28 -15.88 1.70
C LEU A 126 -1.07 -15.75 0.40
N LEU A 127 -2.00 -16.68 0.14
CA LEU A 127 -2.73 -16.73 -1.13
C LEU A 127 -3.73 -15.57 -1.30
N PRO A 128 -4.63 -15.27 -0.33
CA PRO A 128 -5.42 -14.05 -0.37
C PRO A 128 -4.59 -12.76 -0.48
N ALA A 129 -3.47 -12.67 0.22
CA ALA A 129 -2.58 -11.51 0.12
C ALA A 129 -2.00 -11.37 -1.29
N MET A 130 -1.50 -12.45 -1.88
CA MET A 130 -1.00 -12.47 -3.27
C MET A 130 -2.09 -12.14 -4.29
N GLN A 131 -3.33 -12.55 -4.03
CA GLN A 131 -4.47 -12.19 -4.86
C GLN A 131 -4.76 -10.68 -4.81
N ALA A 132 -4.70 -10.08 -3.62
CA ALA A 132 -4.84 -8.62 -3.48
C ALA A 132 -3.70 -7.87 -4.18
N LEU A 133 -2.46 -8.32 -4.02
CA LEU A 133 -1.28 -7.75 -4.70
C LEU A 133 -1.42 -7.80 -6.23
N TYR A 134 -1.86 -8.94 -6.78
CA TYR A 134 -2.05 -9.12 -8.22
C TYR A 134 -3.08 -8.12 -8.80
N HIS A 135 -4.24 -7.98 -8.16
CA HIS A 135 -5.27 -7.04 -8.63
C HIS A 135 -4.91 -5.57 -8.34
N GLY A 136 -4.03 -5.34 -7.36
CA GLY A 136 -3.59 -4.03 -6.92
C GLY A 136 -2.41 -3.43 -7.67
N ASP A 137 -1.86 -4.13 -8.67
CA ASP A 137 -0.63 -3.73 -9.36
C ASP A 137 0.56 -3.56 -8.40
N THR A 138 0.72 -4.47 -7.43
CA THR A 138 1.77 -4.39 -6.41
C THR A 138 2.64 -5.63 -6.43
N TYR A 139 3.95 -5.45 -6.60
CA TYR A 139 4.92 -6.55 -6.69
C TYR A 139 5.99 -6.41 -5.59
N PRO A 140 6.11 -7.38 -4.66
CA PRO A 140 7.12 -7.33 -3.63
C PRO A 140 8.52 -7.55 -4.24
N VAL A 141 9.51 -6.83 -3.71
CA VAL A 141 10.89 -6.93 -4.19
C VAL A 141 11.63 -8.06 -3.46
N TYR A 142 12.31 -8.91 -4.21
CA TYR A 142 13.18 -9.96 -3.68
C TYR A 142 14.62 -9.47 -3.50
N PRO A 143 15.48 -10.18 -2.73
CA PRO A 143 16.85 -9.72 -2.44
C PRO A 143 17.68 -9.34 -3.67
N ILE A 144 17.39 -9.97 -4.82
CA ILE A 144 17.88 -9.57 -6.12
C ILE A 144 16.65 -9.12 -6.91
N HIS A 145 16.56 -7.82 -7.20
CA HIS A 145 15.42 -7.26 -7.91
C HIS A 145 15.36 -7.79 -9.35
N LEU A 146 14.43 -8.71 -9.59
CA LEU A 146 14.16 -9.32 -10.89
C LEU A 146 12.68 -9.14 -11.20
N ALA A 147 12.32 -7.98 -11.76
CA ALA A 147 10.93 -7.56 -11.96
C ALA A 147 10.05 -8.63 -12.64
N TRP A 148 10.56 -9.31 -13.66
CA TRP A 148 9.79 -10.37 -14.35
C TRP A 148 9.47 -11.55 -13.43
N LEU A 149 10.38 -11.92 -12.52
CA LEU A 149 10.21 -13.04 -11.59
C LEU A 149 9.25 -12.66 -10.46
N GLU A 150 9.42 -11.47 -9.88
CA GLU A 150 8.52 -10.93 -8.86
C GLU A 150 7.08 -10.87 -9.36
N LYS A 151 6.89 -10.36 -10.59
CA LYS A 151 5.61 -10.37 -11.28
C LYS A 151 5.08 -11.78 -11.53
N ALA A 152 5.92 -12.69 -12.00
CA ALA A 152 5.52 -14.07 -12.25
C ALA A 152 5.03 -14.77 -10.98
N VAL A 153 5.71 -14.58 -9.84
CA VAL A 153 5.30 -15.17 -8.56
C VAL A 153 3.94 -14.63 -8.13
N VAL A 154 3.75 -13.30 -8.11
CA VAL A 154 2.46 -12.70 -7.74
C VAL A 154 1.34 -13.19 -8.67
N LYS A 155 1.61 -13.26 -9.98
CA LYS A 155 0.63 -13.75 -10.97
C LYS A 155 0.28 -15.23 -10.73
N VAL A 156 1.26 -16.11 -10.52
CA VAL A 156 1.02 -17.54 -10.29
C VAL A 156 0.22 -17.76 -9.01
N LEU A 157 0.66 -17.15 -7.91
CA LEU A 157 0.02 -17.33 -6.60
C LEU A 157 -1.36 -16.65 -6.54
N GLY A 158 -1.44 -15.38 -6.95
CA GLY A 158 -2.64 -14.55 -6.79
C GLY A 158 -3.71 -14.78 -7.86
N ASN A 159 -3.33 -14.97 -9.13
CA ASN A 159 -4.30 -15.09 -10.23
C ASN A 159 -4.68 -16.54 -10.57
N TYR A 160 -3.79 -17.51 -10.32
CA TYR A 160 -4.04 -18.91 -10.69
C TYR A 160 -4.29 -19.79 -9.46
N LEU A 161 -3.35 -19.86 -8.51
CA LEU A 161 -3.47 -20.77 -7.37
C LEU A 161 -4.56 -20.34 -6.38
N ALA A 162 -4.61 -19.07 -6.00
CA ALA A 162 -5.60 -18.60 -5.04
C ALA A 162 -7.05 -18.85 -5.51
N PRO A 163 -7.44 -18.52 -6.76
CA PRO A 163 -8.80 -18.81 -7.24
C PRO A 163 -9.10 -20.30 -7.38
N MET A 164 -8.11 -21.11 -7.79
CA MET A 164 -8.23 -22.57 -7.92
C MET A 164 -8.52 -23.24 -6.57
N LEU A 165 -7.95 -22.70 -5.50
CA LEU A 165 -8.18 -23.16 -4.12
C LEU A 165 -9.39 -22.49 -3.45
N GLY A 166 -10.21 -21.76 -4.21
CA GLY A 166 -11.48 -21.20 -3.74
C GLY A 166 -11.38 -19.81 -3.10
N HIS A 167 -10.20 -19.18 -3.05
CA HIS A 167 -10.08 -17.82 -2.52
C HIS A 167 -10.73 -16.79 -3.45
N ARG A 168 -11.35 -15.76 -2.87
CA ARG A 168 -12.04 -14.68 -3.58
C ARG A 168 -11.77 -13.35 -2.87
N MET A 169 -11.66 -12.29 -3.66
CA MET A 169 -11.57 -10.92 -3.15
C MET A 169 -12.92 -10.50 -2.55
N LYS A 170 -12.89 -9.80 -1.41
CA LYS A 170 -14.10 -9.26 -0.77
C LYS A 170 -14.67 -8.09 -1.57
N TYR A 171 -13.79 -7.21 -2.06
CA TYR A 171 -14.18 -6.04 -2.85
C TYR A 171 -13.68 -6.20 -4.28
N THR A 172 -14.62 -6.22 -5.24
CA THR A 172 -14.29 -6.32 -6.67
C THR A 172 -14.60 -5.05 -7.45
N ASN A 173 -15.36 -4.12 -6.85
CA ASN A 173 -15.75 -2.83 -7.44
C ASN A 173 -15.74 -1.76 -6.34
N LEU A 174 -15.50 -0.51 -6.74
CA LEU A 174 -15.66 0.61 -5.83
C LEU A 174 -17.13 0.85 -5.50
N ARG A 175 -17.38 1.48 -4.34
CA ARG A 175 -18.71 1.99 -3.99
C ARG A 175 -19.10 3.07 -4.99
N LYS A 176 -20.28 2.90 -5.59
CA LYS A 176 -20.92 3.91 -6.45
C LYS A 176 -21.54 5.02 -5.61
#